data_AF-A0A537PAK9-F1
#
_entry.id   AF-A0A537PAK9-F1
#
_cell.length_a   1.000
_cell.length_b   1.000
_cell.length_c   1.000
_cell.angle_alpha   90.00
_cell.angle_beta   90.00
_cell.angle_gamma   90.00
#
_symmetry.space_group_name_H-M   'P 1'
#
loop_
_entity.id
_entity.type
_entity.pdbx_description
1 polymer ?
#
loop_
_entity_poly.entity_id
_entity_poly.type
_entity_poly.pdbx_seq_one_letter_code
_entity_poly.pdbx_strand_id
1 'polypeptide(L)'
;MLIDSHCHLDFPDFAGELDAVVARARAADIARIVTISTRVKRHADVLGIAEGFADVYCSVGTHPHYAHDERDITVEALIDRTHHPKVVAIGEAGLDYHYQRSPRAAQEQGLRNHIAAARATGLPLVIHSREADEDMARILEEETGRGAFPAVLHCFTGGRDLARRAIALGLFVSFTGIVTFKKSNELRAIAQSLPAERILLETDAPYLAPGRYRGKRNEPAYVVETAKVMAEARDVSLDAIARQTSENFFRLFRKVPPQNRRRRTSLLVERRNGAGVTRVLVDTSPDLREQLLDADVNWLDAVLFTHEHADHTHGIDDLRGLFIHRRRRVDVYLDEPTSKAVRARFGYCFEAPAGSEYPPIVTEHRLQAGLCVTVDGEGGPITALPVLQEHGDICSLGFRFGRLAYSCDLSGLPEASVGALAGIEVWIVDALRYRPHPSHFSVEDALAWIARIKPGHAILTNLHADLDYAELRTKLPPHVEPAFDGLKLVMPEAALA
;
A
#
# COMPACT_ATOMS: atom_id res chain seq x y z
N MET A 1 -3.45 -10.23 1.31
CA MET A 1 -2.62 -10.14 0.10
C MET A 1 -1.15 -10.35 0.40
N LEU A 2 -0.45 -11.05 -0.49
CA LEU A 2 1.00 -11.21 -0.51
C LEU A 2 1.56 -10.65 -1.83
N ILE A 3 2.88 -10.46 -1.87
CA ILE A 3 3.60 -10.02 -3.07
C ILE A 3 4.76 -10.97 -3.29
N ASP A 4 4.92 -11.43 -4.53
CA ASP A 4 6.12 -12.14 -4.94
C ASP A 4 7.13 -11.13 -5.51
N SER A 5 8.11 -10.76 -4.69
CA SER A 5 9.07 -9.69 -5.04
C SER A 5 10.17 -10.12 -6.02
N HIS A 6 10.27 -11.42 -6.34
CA HIS A 6 11.27 -11.96 -7.28
C HIS A 6 10.80 -13.29 -7.89
N CYS A 7 10.52 -13.28 -9.19
CA CYS A 7 10.19 -14.45 -9.99
C CYS A 7 10.80 -14.35 -11.39
N HIS A 8 11.05 -15.46 -12.07
CA HIS A 8 11.52 -15.52 -13.44
C HIS A 8 10.43 -16.08 -14.36
N LEU A 9 9.40 -15.27 -14.65
CA LEU A 9 8.31 -15.68 -15.54
C LEU A 9 8.80 -15.84 -16.99
N ASP A 10 9.91 -15.20 -17.37
CA ASP A 10 10.51 -15.30 -18.70
C ASP A 10 11.23 -16.63 -18.96
N PHE A 11 11.35 -17.50 -17.96
CA PHE A 11 12.08 -18.75 -18.11
C PHE A 11 11.28 -19.78 -18.93
N PRO A 12 11.95 -20.63 -19.72
CA PRO A 12 11.29 -21.61 -20.58
C PRO A 12 10.34 -22.55 -19.83
N ASP A 13 10.56 -22.75 -18.53
CA ASP A 13 9.71 -23.52 -17.63
C ASP A 13 8.24 -23.07 -17.62
N PHE A 14 7.94 -21.82 -17.95
CA PHE A 14 6.58 -21.27 -18.01
C PHE A 14 6.09 -20.96 -19.43
N ALA A 15 6.85 -21.34 -20.45
CA ALA A 15 6.49 -21.06 -21.84
C ALA A 15 5.14 -21.71 -22.21
N GLY A 16 4.21 -20.89 -22.71
CA GLY A 16 2.87 -21.33 -23.12
C GLY A 16 1.85 -21.46 -21.99
N GLU A 17 2.20 -21.12 -20.74
CA GLU A 17 1.30 -21.26 -19.58
C GLU A 17 1.27 -20.04 -18.66
N LEU A 18 1.84 -18.90 -19.07
CA LEU A 18 1.91 -17.66 -18.29
C LEU A 18 0.55 -17.20 -17.73
N ASP A 19 -0.48 -17.16 -18.57
CA ASP A 19 -1.84 -16.78 -18.14
C ASP A 19 -2.34 -17.66 -16.99
N ALA A 20 -2.09 -18.97 -17.09
CA ALA A 20 -2.50 -19.93 -16.08
C ALA A 20 -1.68 -19.79 -14.78
N VAL A 21 -0.37 -19.51 -14.88
CA VAL A 21 0.51 -19.26 -13.74
C VAL A 21 0.07 -18.00 -12.99
N VAL A 22 -0.14 -16.89 -13.69
CA VAL A 22 -0.60 -15.62 -13.11
C VAL A 22 -2.00 -15.78 -12.53
N ALA A 23 -2.91 -16.49 -13.20
CA ALA A 23 -4.24 -16.78 -12.67
C ALA A 23 -4.19 -17.58 -11.36
N ARG A 24 -3.29 -18.57 -11.24
CA ARG A 24 -3.08 -19.30 -9.97
C ARG A 24 -2.53 -18.40 -8.86
N ALA A 25 -1.63 -17.48 -9.20
CA ALA A 25 -1.11 -16.50 -8.25
C ALA A 25 -2.22 -15.59 -7.72
N ARG A 26 -3.07 -15.05 -8.61
CA ARG A 26 -4.24 -14.25 -8.23
C ARG A 26 -5.22 -15.04 -7.35
N ALA A 27 -5.50 -16.29 -7.71
CA ALA A 27 -6.36 -17.17 -6.91
C ALA A 27 -5.79 -17.48 -5.51
N ALA A 28 -4.47 -17.35 -5.33
CA ALA A 28 -3.78 -17.47 -4.05
C ALA A 28 -3.59 -16.12 -3.32
N ASP A 29 -4.29 -15.05 -3.75
CA ASP A 29 -4.22 -13.70 -3.19
C ASP A 29 -2.81 -13.06 -3.27
N ILE A 30 -2.08 -13.36 -4.36
CA ILE A 30 -0.82 -12.68 -4.70
C ILE A 30 -1.15 -11.44 -5.53
N ALA A 31 -1.01 -10.27 -4.91
CA ALA A 31 -1.45 -9.00 -5.50
C ALA A 31 -0.47 -8.43 -6.53
N ARG A 32 0.83 -8.73 -6.41
CA ARG A 32 1.89 -8.23 -7.29
C ARG A 32 2.95 -9.30 -7.49
N ILE A 33 3.53 -9.31 -8.69
CA ILE A 33 4.70 -10.13 -9.04
C ILE A 33 5.74 -9.23 -9.70
N VAL A 34 7.01 -9.35 -9.32
CA VAL A 34 8.13 -8.73 -10.05
C VAL A 34 8.89 -9.81 -10.80
N THR A 35 8.82 -9.78 -12.13
CA THR A 35 9.59 -10.68 -12.99
C THR A 35 10.98 -10.11 -13.27
N ILE A 36 12.02 -10.92 -13.12
CA ILE A 36 13.39 -10.44 -12.99
C ILE A 36 14.20 -10.64 -14.26
N SER A 37 14.76 -9.55 -14.77
CA SER A 37 15.68 -9.58 -15.90
C SER A 37 17.04 -10.12 -15.50
N THR A 38 17.53 -11.09 -16.27
CA THR A 38 18.88 -11.65 -16.11
C THR A 38 19.88 -11.14 -17.15
N ARG A 39 19.38 -10.51 -18.22
CA ARG A 39 20.17 -9.95 -19.33
C ARG A 39 19.51 -8.71 -19.90
N VAL A 40 20.24 -7.61 -19.96
CA VAL A 40 19.73 -6.33 -20.48
C VAL A 40 19.45 -6.41 -21.98
N LYS A 41 20.26 -7.16 -22.73
CA LYS A 41 20.07 -7.40 -24.17
C LYS A 41 18.80 -8.20 -24.48
N ARG A 42 18.21 -8.88 -23.48
CA ARG A 42 16.93 -9.61 -23.60
C ARG A 42 15.79 -8.98 -22.80
N HIS A 43 15.95 -7.74 -22.33
CA HIS A 43 14.95 -7.07 -21.49
C HIS A 43 13.57 -6.95 -22.17
N ALA A 44 13.52 -6.92 -23.51
CA ALA A 44 12.25 -6.89 -24.25
C ALA A 44 11.34 -8.10 -23.95
N ASP A 45 11.92 -9.29 -23.74
CA ASP A 45 11.17 -10.51 -23.41
C ASP A 45 10.48 -10.35 -22.04
N VAL A 46 11.22 -9.85 -21.05
CA VAL A 46 10.75 -9.63 -19.67
C VAL A 46 9.72 -8.50 -19.62
N LEU A 47 9.97 -7.42 -20.35
CA LEU A 47 9.07 -6.28 -20.44
C LEU A 47 7.73 -6.66 -21.08
N GLY A 48 7.75 -7.44 -22.17
CA GLY A 48 6.53 -7.90 -22.83
C GLY A 48 5.63 -8.74 -21.90
N ILE A 49 6.22 -9.54 -21.00
CA ILE A 49 5.45 -10.25 -19.96
C ILE A 49 4.81 -9.26 -18.99
N ALA A 50 5.58 -8.28 -18.48
CA ALA A 50 5.06 -7.30 -17.52
C ALA A 50 3.97 -6.39 -18.12
N GLU A 51 4.03 -6.10 -19.42
CA GLU A 51 2.98 -5.36 -20.14
C GLU A 51 1.70 -6.20 -20.32
N GLY A 52 1.82 -7.51 -20.43
CA GLY A 52 0.69 -8.43 -20.60
C GLY A 52 -0.22 -8.56 -19.38
N PHE A 53 0.24 -8.18 -18.18
CA PHE A 53 -0.52 -8.34 -16.94
C PHE A 53 -0.49 -7.07 -16.07
N ALA A 54 -1.65 -6.61 -15.59
CA ALA A 54 -1.76 -5.37 -14.80
C ALA A 54 -0.95 -5.42 -13.47
N ASP A 55 -0.93 -6.58 -12.84
CA ASP A 55 -0.31 -6.92 -11.54
C ASP A 55 1.15 -7.39 -11.63
N VAL A 56 1.71 -7.55 -12.84
CA VAL A 56 3.12 -7.93 -13.04
C VAL A 56 3.95 -6.69 -13.40
N TYR A 57 5.12 -6.59 -12.78
CA TYR A 57 6.14 -5.57 -13.02
C TYR A 57 7.47 -6.26 -13.32
N CYS A 58 8.47 -5.54 -13.79
CA CYS A 58 9.78 -6.11 -14.07
C CYS A 58 10.95 -5.29 -13.56
N SER A 59 12.10 -5.95 -13.48
CA SER A 59 13.40 -5.32 -13.33
C SER A 59 14.16 -5.26 -14.66
N VAL A 60 15.23 -4.46 -14.70
CA VAL A 60 16.20 -4.46 -15.80
C VAL A 60 17.61 -4.68 -15.26
N GLY A 61 18.31 -5.72 -15.70
CA GLY A 61 19.69 -5.94 -15.28
C GLY A 61 20.39 -7.13 -15.88
N THR A 62 21.66 -7.28 -15.49
CA THR A 62 22.57 -8.33 -15.92
C THR A 62 22.97 -9.19 -14.73
N HIS A 63 22.47 -10.42 -14.69
CA HIS A 63 22.84 -11.40 -13.67
C HIS A 63 24.35 -11.72 -13.78
N PRO A 64 25.08 -11.95 -12.66
CA PRO A 64 26.52 -12.23 -12.65
C PRO A 64 26.99 -13.31 -13.63
N HIS A 65 26.15 -14.29 -13.96
CA HIS A 65 26.52 -15.31 -14.94
C HIS A 65 26.79 -14.75 -16.33
N TYR A 66 26.12 -13.66 -16.72
CA TYR A 66 26.22 -13.03 -18.05
C TYR A 66 27.03 -11.72 -18.05
N ALA A 67 27.63 -11.35 -16.92
CA ALA A 67 28.36 -10.09 -16.79
C ALA A 67 29.51 -9.93 -17.80
N HIS A 68 30.12 -11.03 -18.26
CA HIS A 68 31.16 -10.98 -19.30
C HIS A 68 30.63 -10.71 -20.71
N ASP A 69 29.38 -11.09 -21.01
CA ASP A 69 28.72 -10.90 -22.30
C ASP A 69 28.10 -9.50 -22.47
N GLU A 70 27.92 -8.80 -21.35
CA GLU A 70 27.23 -7.50 -21.27
C GLU A 70 28.12 -6.39 -20.68
N ARG A 71 29.45 -6.49 -20.88
CA ARG A 71 30.42 -5.46 -20.46
C ARG A 71 30.20 -4.09 -21.12
N ASP A 72 29.53 -4.09 -22.26
CA ASP A 72 29.14 -2.91 -23.04
C ASP A 72 27.88 -2.21 -22.50
N ILE A 73 27.17 -2.80 -21.53
CA ILE A 73 26.01 -2.16 -20.91
C ILE A 73 26.45 -1.03 -19.97
N THR A 74 26.10 0.20 -20.36
CA THR A 74 26.39 1.41 -19.61
C THR A 74 25.33 1.70 -18.55
N VAL A 75 25.67 2.61 -17.62
CA VAL A 75 24.74 3.12 -16.61
C VAL A 75 23.54 3.80 -17.28
N GLU A 76 23.79 4.61 -18.31
CA GLU A 76 22.75 5.33 -19.06
C GLU A 76 21.78 4.37 -19.74
N ALA A 77 22.29 3.28 -20.33
CA ALA A 77 21.45 2.26 -20.96
C ALA A 77 20.49 1.57 -19.96
N LEU A 78 20.92 1.41 -18.71
CA LEU A 78 20.04 0.93 -17.63
C LEU A 78 18.99 2.00 -17.30
N ILE A 79 19.42 3.24 -17.05
CA ILE A 79 18.55 4.37 -16.69
C ILE A 79 17.45 4.57 -17.74
N ASP A 80 17.77 4.58 -19.02
CA ASP A 80 16.81 4.80 -20.10
C ASP A 80 15.64 3.81 -20.08
N ARG A 81 15.93 2.53 -19.77
CA ARG A 81 14.90 1.48 -19.65
C ARG A 81 14.00 1.69 -18.43
N THR A 82 14.52 2.33 -17.38
CA THR A 82 13.73 2.63 -16.17
C THR A 82 12.66 3.69 -16.38
N HIS A 83 12.60 4.38 -17.52
CA HIS A 83 11.50 5.30 -17.81
C HIS A 83 10.17 4.57 -18.04
N HIS A 84 10.19 3.30 -18.45
CA HIS A 84 8.97 2.54 -18.69
C HIS A 84 8.20 2.27 -17.39
N PRO A 85 6.88 2.50 -17.28
CA PRO A 85 6.13 2.40 -16.02
C PRO A 85 6.19 1.00 -15.37
N LYS A 86 6.32 -0.06 -16.16
CA LYS A 86 6.44 -1.45 -15.67
C LYS A 86 7.83 -1.82 -15.14
N VAL A 87 8.87 -1.04 -15.44
CA VAL A 87 10.24 -1.28 -14.95
C VAL A 87 10.40 -0.61 -13.59
N VAL A 88 10.36 -1.39 -12.51
CA VAL A 88 10.27 -0.90 -11.12
C VAL A 88 11.51 -1.16 -10.28
N ALA A 89 12.50 -1.86 -10.84
CA ALA A 89 13.77 -2.18 -10.20
C ALA A 89 14.90 -2.30 -11.22
N ILE A 90 16.13 -2.23 -10.72
CA ILE A 90 17.34 -2.52 -11.47
C ILE A 90 17.89 -3.85 -10.95
N GLY A 91 18.45 -4.68 -11.82
CA GLY A 91 18.90 -6.03 -11.52
C GLY A 91 18.04 -7.13 -12.16
N GLU A 92 18.26 -8.39 -11.85
CA GLU A 92 19.24 -8.82 -10.85
C GLU A 92 20.69 -8.61 -11.32
N ALA A 93 21.54 -8.16 -10.41
CA ALA A 93 22.98 -8.02 -10.63
C ALA A 93 23.72 -8.33 -9.32
N GLY A 94 25.00 -8.69 -9.38
CA GLY A 94 25.73 -9.02 -8.17
C GLY A 94 26.89 -9.97 -8.39
N LEU A 95 27.12 -10.87 -7.43
CA LEU A 95 28.28 -11.76 -7.38
C LEU A 95 27.83 -13.21 -7.19
N ASP A 96 28.34 -14.10 -8.05
CA ASP A 96 28.18 -15.56 -7.93
C ASP A 96 29.55 -16.23 -8.05
N TYR A 97 30.09 -16.61 -6.88
CA TYR A 97 31.38 -17.29 -6.77
C TYR A 97 31.27 -18.81 -6.67
N HIS A 98 30.04 -19.33 -6.67
CA HIS A 98 29.77 -20.76 -6.67
C HIS A 98 29.92 -21.34 -8.08
N TYR A 99 29.22 -20.77 -9.07
CA TYR A 99 29.27 -21.24 -10.46
C TYR A 99 30.34 -20.55 -11.31
N GLN A 100 30.71 -19.31 -10.97
CA GLN A 100 31.78 -18.55 -11.63
C GLN A 100 31.72 -18.51 -13.17
N ARG A 101 30.51 -18.42 -13.74
CA ARG A 101 30.32 -18.38 -15.21
C ARG A 101 30.84 -17.11 -15.88
N SER A 102 31.11 -16.06 -15.10
CA SER A 102 31.82 -14.85 -15.55
C SER A 102 33.02 -14.58 -14.65
N PRO A 103 34.12 -13.98 -15.16
CA PRO A 103 35.23 -13.53 -14.34
C PRO A 103 34.78 -12.54 -13.26
N ARG A 104 35.33 -12.64 -12.04
CA ARG A 104 34.95 -11.77 -10.90
C ARG A 104 34.99 -10.28 -11.24
N ALA A 105 36.03 -9.83 -11.95
CA ALA A 105 36.14 -8.44 -12.39
C ALA A 105 34.97 -7.97 -13.27
N ALA A 106 34.41 -8.86 -14.11
CA ALA A 106 33.23 -8.53 -14.90
C ALA A 106 31.97 -8.45 -14.02
N GLN A 107 31.82 -9.36 -13.04
CA GLN A 107 30.71 -9.33 -12.08
C GLN A 107 30.75 -8.06 -11.22
N GLU A 108 31.92 -7.68 -10.69
CA GLU A 108 32.09 -6.44 -9.92
C GLU A 108 31.79 -5.19 -10.75
N GLN A 109 32.28 -5.13 -11.99
CA GLN A 109 31.96 -4.02 -12.90
C GLN A 109 30.46 -3.94 -13.17
N GLY A 110 29.82 -5.08 -13.45
CA GLY A 110 28.39 -5.19 -13.65
C GLY A 110 27.62 -4.67 -12.42
N LEU A 111 27.93 -5.18 -11.23
CA LEU A 111 27.32 -4.75 -9.97
C LEU A 111 27.47 -3.24 -9.76
N ARG A 112 28.66 -2.67 -9.95
CA ARG A 112 28.89 -1.22 -9.77
C ARG A 112 28.11 -0.36 -10.78
N ASN A 113 28.00 -0.79 -12.04
CA ASN A 113 27.18 -0.09 -13.03
C ASN A 113 25.70 -0.08 -12.60
N HIS A 114 25.19 -1.20 -12.09
CA HIS A 114 23.82 -1.31 -11.63
C HIS A 114 23.57 -0.51 -10.35
N ILE A 115 24.54 -0.46 -9.42
CA ILE A 115 24.48 0.42 -8.24
C ILE A 115 24.44 1.90 -8.66
N ALA A 116 25.26 2.31 -9.62
CA ALA A 116 25.25 3.68 -10.13
C ALA A 116 23.89 4.05 -10.74
N ALA A 117 23.29 3.14 -11.51
CA ALA A 117 21.95 3.33 -12.08
C ALA A 117 20.86 3.38 -10.98
N ALA A 118 20.93 2.53 -9.97
CA ALA A 118 20.02 2.52 -8.82
C ALA A 118 20.10 3.82 -8.03
N ARG A 119 21.32 4.33 -7.80
CA ARG A 119 21.54 5.65 -7.17
C ARG A 119 20.93 6.78 -7.99
N ALA A 120 21.15 6.79 -9.30
CA ALA A 120 20.67 7.85 -10.20
C ALA A 120 19.14 7.90 -10.32
N THR A 121 18.48 6.73 -10.36
CA THR A 121 17.02 6.61 -10.54
C THR A 121 16.26 6.58 -9.22
N GLY A 122 16.93 6.20 -8.13
CA GLY A 122 16.33 5.83 -6.86
C GLY A 122 15.37 4.63 -6.95
N LEU A 123 15.47 3.81 -8.00
CA LEU A 123 14.82 2.49 -8.04
C LEU A 123 15.66 1.47 -7.28
N PRO A 124 15.03 0.49 -6.62
CA PRO A 124 15.76 -0.52 -5.86
C PRO A 124 16.62 -1.40 -6.78
N LEU A 125 17.84 -1.68 -6.33
CA LEU A 125 18.68 -2.73 -6.88
C LEU A 125 18.31 -4.10 -6.30
N VAL A 126 18.02 -5.07 -7.15
CA VAL A 126 17.87 -6.49 -6.80
C VAL A 126 19.25 -7.16 -6.88
N ILE A 127 19.81 -7.54 -5.73
CA ILE A 127 21.20 -7.99 -5.59
C ILE A 127 21.27 -9.52 -5.46
N HIS A 128 21.91 -10.16 -6.43
CA HIS A 128 22.30 -11.58 -6.32
C HIS A 128 23.61 -11.72 -5.58
N SER A 129 23.65 -12.56 -4.54
CA SER A 129 24.89 -12.87 -3.83
C SER A 129 24.97 -14.36 -3.51
N ARG A 130 26.03 -15.03 -3.99
CA ARG A 130 26.26 -16.43 -3.69
C ARG A 130 27.73 -16.74 -3.45
N GLU A 131 28.04 -17.20 -2.24
CA GLU A 131 29.41 -17.52 -1.77
C GLU A 131 30.38 -16.33 -1.93
N ALA A 132 29.88 -15.10 -1.79
CA ALA A 132 30.59 -13.86 -2.08
C ALA A 132 30.44 -12.80 -0.97
N ASP A 133 30.10 -13.21 0.25
CA ASP A 133 29.67 -12.33 1.34
C ASP A 133 30.63 -11.18 1.64
N GLU A 134 31.93 -11.45 1.77
CA GLU A 134 32.94 -10.43 2.07
C GLU A 134 33.08 -9.38 0.97
N ASP A 135 33.18 -9.82 -0.29
CA ASP A 135 33.28 -8.90 -1.43
C ASP A 135 31.98 -8.13 -1.64
N MET A 136 30.83 -8.79 -1.47
CA MET A 136 29.53 -8.13 -1.57
C MET A 136 29.43 -7.00 -0.54
N ALA A 137 29.70 -7.30 0.73
CA ALA A 137 29.58 -6.33 1.79
C ALA A 137 30.58 -5.16 1.63
N ARG A 138 31.82 -5.45 1.21
CA ARG A 138 32.82 -4.43 0.86
C ARG A 138 32.30 -3.49 -0.23
N ILE A 139 31.79 -4.02 -1.35
CA ILE A 139 31.28 -3.22 -2.46
C ILE A 139 30.09 -2.36 -2.02
N LEU A 140 29.16 -2.93 -1.26
CA LEU A 140 27.99 -2.20 -0.77
C LEU A 140 28.37 -1.04 0.16
N GLU A 141 29.35 -1.22 1.04
CA GLU A 141 29.84 -0.15 1.92
C GLU A 141 30.59 0.94 1.14
N GLU A 142 31.50 0.55 0.25
CA GLU A 142 32.23 1.47 -0.62
C GLU A 142 31.26 2.34 -1.45
N GLU A 143 30.28 1.71 -2.09
CA GLU A 143 29.33 2.42 -2.94
C GLU A 143 28.29 3.22 -2.13
N THR A 144 27.88 2.76 -0.95
CA THR A 144 27.02 3.58 -0.07
C THR A 144 27.76 4.82 0.42
N GLY A 145 29.07 4.72 0.66
CA GLY A 145 29.93 5.87 0.98
C GLY A 145 29.99 6.94 -0.12
N ARG A 146 29.61 6.60 -1.36
CA ARG A 146 29.51 7.52 -2.51
C ARG A 146 28.10 8.09 -2.70
N GLY A 147 27.14 7.68 -1.87
CA GLY A 147 25.74 8.07 -1.93
C GLY A 147 24.83 6.86 -1.78
N ALA A 148 23.82 6.99 -0.91
CA ALA A 148 22.86 5.93 -0.64
C ALA A 148 22.06 5.54 -1.90
N PHE A 149 21.73 4.26 -1.99
CA PHE A 149 20.86 3.70 -3.02
C PHE A 149 19.97 2.62 -2.40
N PRO A 150 18.68 2.53 -2.80
CA PRO A 150 17.82 1.47 -2.32
C PRO A 150 18.23 0.12 -2.92
N ALA A 151 18.21 -0.95 -2.13
CA ALA A 151 18.48 -2.30 -2.61
C ALA A 151 17.86 -3.39 -1.73
N VAL A 152 17.73 -4.58 -2.30
CA VAL A 152 17.39 -5.83 -1.63
C VAL A 152 18.44 -6.89 -1.99
N LEU A 153 18.96 -7.61 -0.98
CA LEU A 153 19.66 -8.87 -1.23
C LEU A 153 18.60 -9.95 -1.43
N HIS A 154 18.40 -10.36 -2.68
CA HIS A 154 17.39 -11.36 -3.00
C HIS A 154 17.87 -12.77 -2.66
N CYS A 155 16.92 -13.70 -2.52
CA CYS A 155 17.14 -15.10 -2.18
C CYS A 155 18.24 -15.27 -1.10
N PHE A 156 18.10 -14.57 0.02
CA PHE A 156 19.20 -14.44 0.95
C PHE A 156 19.61 -15.80 1.53
N THR A 157 20.85 -16.21 1.26
CA THR A 157 21.49 -17.40 1.84
C THR A 157 22.87 -17.10 2.42
N GLY A 158 23.21 -15.82 2.61
CA GLY A 158 24.46 -15.38 3.22
C GLY A 158 24.47 -15.55 4.74
N GLY A 159 25.61 -15.20 5.35
CA GLY A 159 25.82 -15.26 6.79
C GLY A 159 25.22 -14.08 7.55
N ARG A 160 25.19 -14.20 8.89
CA ARG A 160 24.70 -13.14 9.80
C ARG A 160 25.41 -11.80 9.62
N ASP A 161 26.71 -11.81 9.33
CA ASP A 161 27.48 -10.56 9.21
C ASP A 161 27.05 -9.75 7.99
N LEU A 162 26.92 -10.39 6.81
CA LEU A 162 26.41 -9.74 5.60
C LEU A 162 25.00 -9.17 5.84
N ALA A 163 24.11 -9.94 6.45
CA ALA A 163 22.75 -9.49 6.77
C ALA A 163 22.78 -8.23 7.66
N ARG A 164 23.56 -8.24 8.75
CA ARG A 164 23.71 -7.11 9.67
C ARG A 164 24.25 -5.87 8.96
N ARG A 165 25.28 -6.02 8.12
CA ARG A 165 25.88 -4.91 7.35
C ARG A 165 24.88 -4.34 6.35
N ALA A 166 24.16 -5.19 5.62
CA ALA A 166 23.10 -4.74 4.71
C ALA A 166 22.02 -3.91 5.43
N ILE A 167 21.55 -4.36 6.60
CA ILE A 167 20.58 -3.60 7.40
C ILE A 167 21.16 -2.27 7.89
N ALA A 168 22.43 -2.23 8.32
CA ALA A 168 23.09 -1.00 8.75
C ALA A 168 23.19 0.04 7.63
N LEU A 169 23.28 -0.41 6.37
CA LEU A 169 23.23 0.44 5.17
C LEU A 169 21.80 0.83 4.76
N GLY A 170 20.78 0.38 5.49
CA GLY A 170 19.37 0.67 5.19
C GLY A 170 18.78 -0.18 4.05
N LEU A 171 19.43 -1.29 3.69
CA LEU A 171 19.00 -2.20 2.63
C LEU A 171 17.99 -3.24 3.16
N PHE A 172 17.37 -3.95 2.23
CA PHE A 172 16.39 -5.01 2.51
C PHE A 172 17.00 -6.39 2.27
N VAL A 173 16.37 -7.40 2.86
CA VAL A 173 16.70 -8.82 2.67
C VAL A 173 15.43 -9.57 2.35
N SER A 174 15.41 -10.39 1.30
CA SER A 174 14.24 -11.22 0.97
C SER A 174 14.51 -12.70 1.20
N PHE A 175 13.42 -13.44 1.41
CA PHE A 175 13.47 -14.87 1.72
C PHE A 175 12.61 -15.68 0.74
N THR A 176 13.21 -16.75 0.21
CA THR A 176 12.55 -17.73 -0.67
C THR A 176 12.04 -18.93 0.10
N GLY A 177 11.48 -19.90 -0.62
CA GLY A 177 11.10 -21.21 -0.09
C GLY A 177 12.21 -21.98 0.63
N ILE A 178 13.48 -21.58 0.53
CA ILE A 178 14.58 -22.17 1.31
C ILE A 178 14.31 -22.12 2.82
N VAL A 179 13.62 -21.08 3.32
CA VAL A 179 13.27 -20.98 4.75
C VAL A 179 12.39 -22.13 5.23
N THR A 180 11.69 -22.81 4.33
CA THR A 180 10.84 -23.97 4.64
C THR A 180 11.63 -25.29 4.73
N PHE A 181 12.90 -25.31 4.31
CA PHE A 181 13.67 -26.54 4.27
C PHE A 181 14.11 -26.95 5.67
N LYS A 182 14.08 -28.27 5.94
CA LYS A 182 14.42 -28.85 7.26
C LYS A 182 15.76 -28.36 7.82
N LYS A 183 16.77 -28.16 6.97
CA LYS A 183 18.14 -27.77 7.38
C LYS A 183 18.35 -26.25 7.53
N SER A 184 17.37 -25.41 7.17
CA SER A 184 17.53 -23.95 7.13
C SER A 184 17.32 -23.27 8.50
N ASN A 185 17.76 -23.90 9.59
CA ASN A 185 17.59 -23.35 10.95
C ASN A 185 18.32 -22.00 11.11
N GLU A 186 19.54 -21.90 10.58
CA GLU A 186 20.32 -20.67 10.63
C GLU A 186 19.65 -19.54 9.86
N LEU A 187 19.14 -19.83 8.66
CA LEU A 187 18.42 -18.85 7.84
C LEU A 187 17.15 -18.35 8.54
N ARG A 188 16.37 -19.24 9.17
CA ARG A 188 15.20 -18.84 10.00
C ARG A 188 15.62 -17.96 11.18
N ALA A 189 16.74 -18.28 11.83
CA ALA A 189 17.25 -17.49 12.94
C ALA A 189 17.86 -16.13 12.50
N ILE A 190 18.32 -16.01 11.24
CA ILE A 190 18.65 -14.71 10.64
C ILE A 190 17.36 -13.94 10.40
N ALA A 191 16.41 -14.54 9.67
CA ALA A 191 15.10 -13.97 9.36
C ALA A 191 14.37 -13.45 10.60
N GLN A 192 14.45 -14.16 11.74
CA GLN A 192 13.87 -13.72 13.02
C GLN A 192 14.58 -12.48 13.60
N SER A 193 15.91 -12.39 13.47
CA SER A 193 16.71 -11.31 14.06
C SER A 193 16.65 -9.99 13.30
N LEU A 194 16.23 -10.00 12.03
CA LEU A 194 16.17 -8.78 11.22
C LEU A 194 15.00 -7.85 11.64
N PRO A 195 15.15 -6.53 11.49
CA PRO A 195 14.04 -5.60 11.67
C PRO A 195 12.86 -5.96 10.79
N ALA A 196 11.66 -5.90 11.35
CA ALA A 196 10.42 -6.31 10.70
C ALA A 196 10.21 -5.56 9.37
N GLU A 197 10.56 -4.28 9.34
CA GLU A 197 10.38 -3.42 8.20
C GLU A 197 11.41 -3.68 7.08
N ARG A 198 12.43 -4.51 7.29
CA ARG A 198 13.52 -4.73 6.31
C ARG A 198 13.49 -6.08 5.61
N ILE A 199 12.40 -6.85 5.75
CA ILE A 199 12.27 -8.17 5.15
C ILE A 199 11.22 -8.20 4.04
N LEU A 200 11.48 -8.98 2.99
CA LEU A 200 10.56 -9.27 1.90
C LEU A 200 10.40 -10.78 1.69
N LEU A 201 9.37 -11.17 0.95
CA LEU A 201 9.13 -12.56 0.54
C LEU A 201 9.17 -12.66 -0.98
N GLU A 202 9.61 -13.82 -1.45
CA GLU A 202 9.68 -14.13 -2.87
C GLU A 202 9.63 -15.64 -3.10
N THR A 203 9.50 -16.04 -4.36
CA THR A 203 9.58 -17.44 -4.76
C THR A 203 10.92 -17.80 -5.37
N ASP A 204 11.53 -16.90 -6.15
CA ASP A 204 12.59 -17.22 -7.10
C ASP A 204 12.16 -18.32 -8.10
N ALA A 205 10.85 -18.39 -8.39
CA ALA A 205 10.30 -19.39 -9.30
C ALA A 205 10.89 -19.23 -10.70
N PRO A 206 11.22 -20.32 -11.42
CA PRO A 206 10.76 -21.70 -11.20
C PRO A 206 11.58 -22.52 -10.17
N TYR A 207 12.58 -21.93 -9.53
CA TYR A 207 13.46 -22.62 -8.58
C TYR A 207 12.89 -22.66 -7.15
N LEU A 208 13.53 -23.45 -6.28
CA LEU A 208 13.38 -23.36 -4.82
C LEU A 208 11.97 -23.58 -4.24
N ALA A 209 11.18 -24.46 -4.86
CA ALA A 209 9.81 -24.76 -4.42
C ALA A 209 9.70 -25.08 -2.90
N PRO A 210 8.82 -24.40 -2.16
CA PRO A 210 8.72 -24.49 -0.71
C PRO A 210 7.96 -25.72 -0.20
N GLY A 211 8.23 -26.09 1.06
CA GLY A 211 7.42 -27.00 1.86
C GLY A 211 7.09 -28.31 1.16
N ARG A 212 5.79 -28.60 1.02
CA ARG A 212 5.28 -29.81 0.34
C ARG A 212 5.55 -29.86 -1.17
N TYR A 213 5.94 -28.73 -1.77
CA TYR A 213 6.25 -28.62 -3.20
C TYR A 213 7.73 -28.85 -3.51
N ARG A 214 8.57 -29.04 -2.49
CA ARG A 214 10.00 -29.24 -2.68
C ARG A 214 10.29 -30.36 -3.69
N GLY A 215 11.13 -30.05 -4.68
CA GLY A 215 11.48 -30.96 -5.79
C GLY A 215 10.54 -30.88 -7.00
N LYS A 216 9.48 -30.07 -6.94
CA LYS A 216 8.63 -29.71 -8.08
C LYS A 216 9.03 -28.35 -8.64
N ARG A 217 8.49 -28.01 -9.82
CA ARG A 217 8.56 -26.65 -10.38
C ARG A 217 7.87 -25.68 -9.40
N ASN A 218 8.54 -24.59 -9.06
CA ASN A 218 7.97 -23.53 -8.23
C ASN A 218 7.08 -22.59 -9.07
N GLU A 219 6.24 -21.81 -8.43
CA GLU A 219 5.42 -20.77 -9.08
C GLU A 219 5.05 -19.67 -8.06
N PRO A 220 4.70 -18.45 -8.51
CA PRO A 220 4.45 -17.30 -7.61
C PRO A 220 3.43 -17.57 -6.51
N ALA A 221 2.40 -18.38 -6.79
CA ALA A 221 1.39 -18.76 -5.81
C ALA A 221 1.97 -19.45 -4.55
N TYR A 222 3.17 -20.01 -4.64
CA TYR A 222 3.78 -20.75 -3.53
C TYR A 222 4.48 -19.84 -2.52
N VAL A 223 4.58 -18.52 -2.74
CA VAL A 223 5.08 -17.57 -1.72
C VAL A 223 4.24 -17.62 -0.44
N VAL A 224 2.98 -18.05 -0.52
CA VAL A 224 2.11 -18.33 0.63
C VAL A 224 2.76 -19.33 1.60
N GLU A 225 3.44 -20.36 1.10
CA GLU A 225 4.09 -21.36 1.94
C GLU A 225 5.37 -20.82 2.60
N THR A 226 6.09 -19.92 1.90
CA THR A 226 7.19 -19.15 2.50
C THR A 226 6.67 -18.25 3.62
N ALA A 227 5.56 -17.54 3.38
CA ALA A 227 4.94 -16.63 4.35
C ALA A 227 4.53 -17.36 5.65
N LYS A 228 3.94 -18.56 5.55
CA LYS A 228 3.57 -19.38 6.71
C LYS A 228 4.76 -19.67 7.62
N VAL A 229 5.87 -20.15 7.05
CA VAL A 229 7.07 -20.48 7.84
C VAL A 229 7.74 -19.20 8.39
N MET A 230 7.67 -18.09 7.66
CA MET A 230 8.18 -16.80 8.15
C MET A 230 7.34 -16.24 9.30
N ALA A 231 6.01 -16.39 9.27
CA ALA A 231 5.13 -16.06 10.39
C ALA A 231 5.47 -16.89 11.63
N GLU A 232 5.61 -18.22 11.48
CA GLU A 232 6.01 -19.12 12.57
C GLU A 232 7.39 -18.74 13.15
N ALA A 233 8.39 -18.51 12.30
CA ALA A 233 9.74 -18.15 12.74
C ALA A 233 9.81 -16.81 13.48
N ARG A 234 8.84 -15.90 13.22
CA ARG A 234 8.78 -14.57 13.82
C ARG A 234 7.72 -14.43 14.92
N ASP A 235 7.00 -15.49 15.24
CA ASP A 235 5.93 -15.50 16.25
C ASP A 235 4.85 -14.45 15.98
N VAL A 236 4.39 -14.38 14.72
CA VAL A 236 3.30 -13.49 14.28
C VAL A 236 2.28 -14.25 13.44
N SER A 237 1.08 -13.68 13.27
CA SER A 237 0.07 -14.28 12.39
C SER A 237 0.47 -14.20 10.90
N LEU A 238 -0.13 -15.06 10.08
CA LEU A 238 0.05 -15.01 8.62
C LEU A 238 -0.40 -13.66 8.04
N ASP A 239 -1.49 -13.09 8.55
CA ASP A 239 -1.97 -11.77 8.11
C ASP A 239 -0.99 -10.66 8.48
N ALA A 240 -0.38 -10.73 9.67
CA ALA A 240 0.62 -9.76 10.10
C ALA A 240 1.88 -9.82 9.24
N ILE A 241 2.43 -11.02 8.96
CA ILE A 241 3.61 -11.14 8.09
C ILE A 241 3.29 -10.73 6.65
N ALA A 242 2.08 -11.04 6.15
CA ALA A 242 1.65 -10.65 4.81
C ALA A 242 1.51 -9.12 4.69
N ARG A 243 0.87 -8.46 5.66
CA ARG A 243 0.76 -7.00 5.73
C ARG A 243 2.14 -6.35 5.79
N GLN A 244 2.98 -6.77 6.73
CA GLN A 244 4.31 -6.22 6.96
C GLN A 244 5.20 -6.33 5.72
N THR A 245 5.25 -7.51 5.09
CA THR A 245 6.11 -7.73 3.91
C THR A 245 5.58 -7.03 2.66
N SER A 246 4.26 -6.87 2.54
CA SER A 246 3.66 -6.06 1.47
C SER A 246 3.93 -4.56 1.66
N GLU A 247 3.84 -4.05 2.90
CA GLU A 247 4.23 -2.68 3.24
C GLU A 247 5.70 -2.40 2.91
N ASN A 248 6.57 -3.32 3.28
CA ASN A 248 8.00 -3.25 2.97
C ASN A 248 8.24 -3.23 1.47
N PHE A 249 7.49 -4.03 0.71
CA PHE A 249 7.57 -4.06 -0.75
C PHE A 249 7.21 -2.69 -1.34
N PHE A 250 6.07 -2.11 -0.98
CA PHE A 250 5.67 -0.80 -1.50
C PHE A 250 6.60 0.33 -1.05
N ARG A 251 7.23 0.20 0.13
CA ARG A 251 8.25 1.13 0.60
C ARG A 251 9.54 1.07 -0.21
N LEU A 252 9.96 -0.13 -0.64
CA LEU A 252 11.17 -0.31 -1.45
C LEU A 252 10.90 -0.06 -2.94
N PHE A 253 9.89 -0.70 -3.50
CA PHE A 253 9.48 -0.63 -4.90
C PHE A 253 8.50 0.52 -5.11
N ARG A 254 8.91 1.74 -4.78
CA ARG A 254 8.07 2.96 -4.80
C ARG A 254 7.36 3.28 -6.12
N LYS A 255 7.83 2.69 -7.22
CA LYS A 255 7.25 2.85 -8.55
C LYS A 255 6.08 1.90 -8.80
N VAL A 256 5.96 0.83 -8.01
CA VAL A 256 4.78 -0.04 -8.04
C VAL A 256 3.61 0.70 -7.37
N PRO A 257 2.50 0.89 -8.07
CA PRO A 257 1.30 1.52 -7.54
C PRO A 257 0.76 0.81 -6.27
N PRO A 258 0.79 1.44 -5.06
CA PRO A 258 0.12 0.89 -3.86
C PRO A 258 -1.41 0.95 -3.94
N GLN A 259 -1.98 1.51 -5.01
CA GLN A 259 -3.36 2.00 -5.10
C GLN A 259 -4.46 0.94 -4.90
N ASN A 260 -4.12 -0.36 -4.89
CA ASN A 260 -5.08 -1.43 -4.59
C ASN A 260 -4.98 -1.95 -3.15
N ARG A 261 -4.15 -1.33 -2.31
CA ARG A 261 -4.31 -1.47 -0.86
C ARG A 261 -5.58 -0.72 -0.47
N ARG A 262 -6.61 -1.48 -0.10
CA ARG A 262 -7.94 -0.97 0.28
C ARG A 262 -8.08 -1.05 1.80
N ARG A 263 -7.70 0.01 2.53
CA ARG A 263 -8.13 0.18 3.93
C ARG A 263 -9.56 0.72 3.98
N ARG A 264 -10.20 0.66 5.14
CA ARG A 264 -11.52 1.26 5.38
C ARG A 264 -11.46 2.77 5.24
N THR A 265 -12.46 3.35 4.58
CA THR A 265 -12.44 4.76 4.19
C THR A 265 -12.65 5.68 5.41
N SER A 266 -11.80 6.70 5.54
CA SER A 266 -12.05 7.88 6.37
C SER A 266 -11.65 9.13 5.56
N LEU A 267 -12.31 10.27 5.77
CA LEU A 267 -11.91 11.55 5.16
C LEU A 267 -11.27 12.45 6.21
N LEU A 268 -10.05 12.92 5.97
CA LEU A 268 -9.43 13.98 6.77
C LEU A 268 -9.51 15.32 6.02
N VAL A 269 -10.23 16.28 6.61
CA VAL A 269 -10.29 17.66 6.11
C VAL A 269 -9.38 18.53 6.97
N GLU A 270 -8.42 19.19 6.33
CA GLU A 270 -7.51 20.13 7.00
C GLU A 270 -7.68 21.55 6.47
N ARG A 271 -7.69 22.53 7.38
CA ARG A 271 -7.49 23.94 7.05
C ARG A 271 -6.21 24.41 7.69
N ARG A 272 -5.33 25.06 6.92
CA ARG A 272 -4.02 25.53 7.37
C ARG A 272 -3.93 27.04 7.21
N ASN A 273 -3.37 27.71 8.20
CA ASN A 273 -3.02 29.13 8.13
C ASN A 273 -1.61 29.34 8.74
N GLY A 274 -1.16 30.59 8.89
CA GLY A 274 0.14 30.89 9.50
C GLY A 274 0.26 30.57 11.01
N ALA A 275 -0.86 30.31 11.69
CA ALA A 275 -0.92 30.05 13.13
C ALA A 275 -1.02 28.55 13.48
N GLY A 276 -1.57 27.71 12.59
CA GLY A 276 -1.65 26.27 12.80
C GLY A 276 -2.57 25.56 11.81
N VAL A 277 -3.11 24.42 12.25
CA VAL A 277 -3.98 23.54 11.43
C VAL A 277 -5.24 23.20 12.20
N THR A 278 -6.40 23.31 11.57
CA THR A 278 -7.66 22.75 12.04
C THR A 278 -7.91 21.45 11.33
N ARG A 279 -8.28 20.39 12.05
CA ARG A 279 -8.46 19.03 11.50
C ARG A 279 -9.81 18.45 11.88
N VAL A 280 -10.60 18.12 10.86
CA VAL A 280 -11.89 17.42 11.01
C VAL A 280 -11.79 16.07 10.31
N LEU A 281 -12.01 14.99 11.06
CA LEU A 281 -12.08 13.64 10.52
C LEU A 281 -13.55 13.27 10.26
N VAL A 282 -13.84 12.57 9.17
CA VAL A 282 -15.10 11.89 8.95
C VAL A 282 -14.87 10.39 9.14
N ASP A 283 -15.59 9.83 10.11
CA ASP A 283 -15.54 8.43 10.57
C ASP A 283 -14.22 7.99 11.24
N THR A 284 -14.34 7.11 12.22
CA THR A 284 -13.21 6.43 12.87
C THR A 284 -13.17 4.98 12.42
N SER A 285 -12.56 4.73 11.27
CA SER A 285 -12.46 3.38 10.73
C SER A 285 -11.62 2.44 11.63
N PRO A 286 -11.76 1.10 11.53
CA PRO A 286 -10.89 0.15 12.23
C PRO A 286 -9.39 0.32 11.93
N ASP A 287 -9.04 1.01 10.84
CA ASP A 287 -7.66 1.26 10.43
C ASP A 287 -7.12 2.61 10.97
N LEU A 288 -7.88 3.32 11.81
CA LEU A 288 -7.64 4.73 12.17
C LEU A 288 -6.23 4.98 12.68
N ARG A 289 -5.70 4.16 13.60
CA ARG A 289 -4.35 4.35 14.13
C ARG A 289 -3.29 4.39 13.02
N GLU A 290 -3.32 3.42 12.10
CA GLU A 290 -2.37 3.39 10.98
C GLU A 290 -2.58 4.58 10.04
N GLN A 291 -3.84 4.95 9.78
CA GLN A 291 -4.19 6.09 8.93
C GLN A 291 -3.67 7.43 9.50
N LEU A 292 -3.80 7.66 10.80
CA LEU A 292 -3.29 8.86 11.45
C LEU A 292 -1.75 8.92 11.43
N LEU A 293 -1.08 7.78 11.64
CA LEU A 293 0.38 7.69 11.56
C LEU A 293 0.89 7.96 10.14
N ASP A 294 0.26 7.37 9.13
CA ASP A 294 0.63 7.57 7.73
C ASP A 294 0.35 9.02 7.26
N ALA A 295 -0.65 9.68 7.83
CA ALA A 295 -0.98 11.08 7.55
C ALA A 295 -0.19 12.11 8.39
N ASP A 296 0.66 11.67 9.33
CA ASP A 296 1.36 12.51 10.31
C ASP A 296 0.41 13.43 11.12
N VAL A 297 -0.71 12.83 11.57
CA VAL A 297 -1.74 13.52 12.36
C VAL A 297 -1.59 13.19 13.83
N ASN A 298 -1.28 14.22 14.62
CA ASN A 298 -1.09 14.12 16.07
C ASN A 298 -2.26 14.69 16.90
N TRP A 299 -3.27 15.25 16.24
CA TRP A 299 -4.44 15.83 16.89
C TRP A 299 -5.60 15.96 15.90
N LEU A 300 -6.84 15.86 16.38
CA LEU A 300 -8.08 16.11 15.65
C LEU A 300 -8.94 17.09 16.45
N ASP A 301 -9.44 18.14 15.82
CA ASP A 301 -10.34 19.08 16.49
C ASP A 301 -11.74 18.53 16.62
N ALA A 302 -12.21 17.80 15.60
CA ALA A 302 -13.47 17.07 15.66
C ALA A 302 -13.47 15.79 14.81
N VAL A 303 -14.42 14.91 15.12
CA VAL A 303 -14.82 13.77 14.28
C VAL A 303 -16.30 13.89 13.96
N LEU A 304 -16.67 13.76 12.69
CA LEU A 304 -18.05 13.66 12.23
C LEU A 304 -18.36 12.20 11.87
N PHE A 305 -19.43 11.64 12.41
CA PHE A 305 -19.85 10.27 12.08
C PHE A 305 -20.95 10.28 11.03
N THR A 306 -20.79 9.40 10.04
CA THR A 306 -21.75 9.22 8.94
C THR A 306 -22.93 8.37 9.37
N HIS A 307 -22.67 7.21 9.99
CA HIS A 307 -23.67 6.24 10.45
C HIS A 307 -23.09 5.16 11.40
N GLU A 308 -23.91 4.23 11.88
CA GLU A 308 -23.59 3.30 12.97
C GLU A 308 -22.78 2.04 12.61
N HIS A 309 -22.39 1.88 11.35
CA HIS A 309 -21.69 0.69 10.91
C HIS A 309 -20.29 0.56 11.52
N ALA A 310 -19.86 -0.69 11.65
CA ALA A 310 -18.65 -1.04 12.39
C ALA A 310 -17.40 -0.46 11.74
N ASP A 311 -17.32 -0.52 10.41
CA ASP A 311 -16.23 0.00 9.62
C ASP A 311 -16.12 1.53 9.58
N HIS A 312 -17.12 2.24 10.11
CA HIS A 312 -17.11 3.69 10.29
C HIS A 312 -16.88 4.12 11.76
N THR A 313 -17.11 3.23 12.73
CA THR A 313 -17.15 3.61 14.16
C THR A 313 -16.16 2.89 15.05
N HIS A 314 -15.62 1.74 14.66
CA HIS A 314 -14.87 0.87 15.58
C HIS A 314 -13.45 1.35 15.90
N GLY A 315 -12.92 2.32 15.16
CA GLY A 315 -11.65 3.00 15.49
C GLY A 315 -11.77 4.04 16.60
N ILE A 316 -12.96 4.28 17.18
CA ILE A 316 -13.17 5.38 18.13
C ILE A 316 -12.24 5.32 19.36
N ASP A 317 -11.84 4.13 19.81
CA ASP A 317 -10.93 4.00 20.95
C ASP A 317 -9.50 4.45 20.62
N ASP A 318 -9.09 4.48 19.33
CA ASP A 318 -7.79 5.01 18.92
C ASP A 318 -7.67 6.53 19.18
N LEU A 319 -8.80 7.25 19.35
CA LEU A 319 -8.80 8.66 19.78
C LEU A 319 -8.19 8.85 21.19
N ARG A 320 -8.12 7.78 21.99
CA ARG A 320 -7.48 7.80 23.31
C ARG A 320 -6.02 8.21 23.24
N GLY A 321 -5.30 7.83 22.18
CA GLY A 321 -3.92 8.27 21.96
C GLY A 321 -3.81 9.79 21.84
N LEU A 322 -4.75 10.41 21.13
CA LEU A 322 -4.83 11.87 20.96
C LEU A 322 -5.20 12.56 22.28
N PHE A 323 -6.17 12.01 23.01
CA PHE A 323 -6.53 12.51 24.35
C PHE A 323 -5.35 12.46 25.32
N ILE A 324 -4.60 11.35 25.37
CA ILE A 324 -3.43 11.23 26.25
C ILE A 324 -2.38 12.28 25.88
N HIS A 325 -2.18 12.52 24.58
CA HIS A 325 -1.18 13.46 24.08
C HIS A 325 -1.52 14.93 24.38
N ARG A 326 -2.78 15.35 24.22
CA ARG A 326 -3.20 16.76 24.42
C ARG A 326 -3.93 17.04 25.74
N ARG A 327 -4.32 16.00 26.48
CA ARG A 327 -5.19 16.08 27.68
C ARG A 327 -6.50 16.85 27.42
N ARG A 328 -6.99 16.80 26.17
CA ARG A 328 -8.21 17.43 25.70
C ARG A 328 -9.10 16.35 25.10
N ARG A 329 -10.40 16.38 25.42
CA ARG A 329 -11.38 15.49 24.77
C ARG A 329 -11.54 15.90 23.30
N VAL A 330 -11.73 14.91 22.43
CA VAL A 330 -12.02 15.16 21.02
C VAL A 330 -13.52 15.39 20.87
N ASP A 331 -13.92 16.44 20.16
CA ASP A 331 -15.33 16.68 19.88
C ASP A 331 -15.82 15.67 18.83
N VAL A 332 -16.92 14.98 19.11
CA VAL A 332 -17.52 14.00 18.21
C VAL A 332 -18.95 14.39 17.89
N TYR A 333 -19.31 14.31 16.63
CA TYR A 333 -20.59 14.75 16.10
C TYR A 333 -21.33 13.52 15.58
N LEU A 334 -22.48 13.21 16.18
CA LEU A 334 -23.28 12.02 15.86
C LEU A 334 -24.75 12.41 15.74
N ASP A 335 -25.48 11.79 14.81
CA ASP A 335 -26.94 11.82 14.83
C ASP A 335 -27.49 10.89 15.93
N GLU A 336 -28.80 10.91 16.14
CA GLU A 336 -29.42 10.15 17.24
C GLU A 336 -29.27 8.61 17.09
N PRO A 337 -29.55 7.99 15.92
CA PRO A 337 -29.31 6.56 15.71
C PRO A 337 -27.84 6.16 15.94
N THR A 338 -26.90 6.91 15.39
CA THR A 338 -25.47 6.60 15.49
C THR A 338 -24.98 6.77 16.94
N SER A 339 -25.40 7.83 17.63
CA SER A 339 -25.10 8.03 19.05
C SER A 339 -25.54 6.85 19.90
N LYS A 340 -26.79 6.40 19.74
CA LYS A 340 -27.32 5.26 20.50
C LYS A 340 -26.50 3.99 20.28
N ALA A 341 -26.14 3.69 19.03
CA ALA A 341 -25.37 2.51 18.69
C ALA A 341 -23.92 2.58 19.20
N VAL A 342 -23.25 3.73 19.01
CA VAL A 342 -21.86 3.93 19.43
C VAL A 342 -21.75 3.93 20.95
N ARG A 343 -22.66 4.60 21.68
CA ARG A 343 -22.68 4.57 23.15
C ARG A 343 -22.93 3.19 23.73
N ALA A 344 -23.79 2.38 23.08
CA ALA A 344 -24.03 1.01 23.53
C ALA A 344 -22.76 0.14 23.46
N ARG A 345 -21.87 0.39 22.49
CA ARG A 345 -20.63 -0.37 22.28
C ARG A 345 -19.43 0.24 23.01
N PHE A 346 -19.34 1.57 23.05
CA PHE A 346 -18.17 2.34 23.45
C PHE A 346 -18.48 3.40 24.52
N GLY A 347 -19.50 3.18 25.36
CA GLY A 347 -19.97 4.16 26.35
C GLY A 347 -18.87 4.72 27.26
N TYR A 348 -17.84 3.92 27.56
CA TYR A 348 -16.66 4.32 28.33
C TYR A 348 -15.80 5.42 27.66
N CYS A 349 -15.99 5.70 26.37
CA CYS A 349 -15.35 6.82 25.68
C CYS A 349 -16.04 8.16 26.03
N PHE A 350 -17.34 8.13 26.34
CA PHE A 350 -18.19 9.30 26.57
C PHE A 350 -18.33 9.63 28.05
N GLU A 351 -18.39 8.60 28.89
CA GLU A 351 -18.60 8.73 30.33
C GLU A 351 -17.71 7.73 31.08
N ALA A 352 -17.17 8.16 32.22
CA ALA A 352 -16.37 7.28 33.06
C ALA A 352 -17.29 6.28 33.76
N PRO A 353 -17.10 4.96 33.61
CA PRO A 353 -17.87 3.97 34.36
C PRO A 353 -17.65 4.15 35.87
N ALA A 354 -18.66 3.82 36.68
CA ALA A 354 -18.55 3.89 38.13
C ALA A 354 -17.37 3.04 38.64
N GLY A 355 -16.44 3.67 39.39
CA GLY A 355 -15.23 3.03 39.90
C GLY A 355 -14.10 2.86 38.88
N SER A 356 -14.23 3.37 37.65
CA SER A 356 -13.18 3.34 36.64
C SER A 356 -12.24 4.54 36.77
N GLU A 357 -10.94 4.29 36.62
CA GLU A 357 -9.92 5.35 36.51
C GLU A 357 -9.78 5.88 35.06
N TYR A 358 -10.47 5.28 34.10
CA TYR A 358 -10.42 5.72 32.70
C TYR A 358 -11.30 6.96 32.47
N PRO A 359 -10.71 8.12 32.16
CA PRO A 359 -11.49 9.32 31.88
C PRO A 359 -12.17 9.21 30.51
N PRO A 360 -13.29 9.93 30.30
CA PRO A 360 -13.89 10.05 28.99
C PRO A 360 -12.95 10.80 28.05
N ILE A 361 -12.90 10.34 26.81
CA ILE A 361 -11.96 10.81 25.79
C ILE A 361 -12.64 11.66 24.72
N VAL A 362 -13.98 11.63 24.63
CA VAL A 362 -14.75 12.41 23.65
C VAL A 362 -15.82 13.27 24.32
N THR A 363 -16.20 14.35 23.63
CA THR A 363 -17.36 15.19 23.95
C THR A 363 -18.36 15.08 22.81
N GLU A 364 -19.57 14.61 23.07
CA GLU A 364 -20.59 14.47 22.03
C GLU A 364 -21.33 15.78 21.73
N HIS A 365 -21.56 16.00 20.44
CA HIS A 365 -22.43 17.01 19.85
C HIS A 365 -23.44 16.33 18.92
N ARG A 366 -24.66 16.85 18.85
CA ARG A 366 -25.72 16.29 18.01
C ARG A 366 -25.61 16.80 16.58
N LEU A 367 -25.59 15.88 15.61
CA LEU A 367 -25.78 16.18 14.19
C LEU A 367 -27.25 16.10 13.80
N GLN A 368 -27.62 16.97 12.85
CA GLN A 368 -28.90 16.93 12.17
C GLN A 368 -28.68 17.23 10.69
N ALA A 369 -29.23 16.39 9.82
CA ALA A 369 -29.19 16.61 8.37
C ALA A 369 -29.74 18.00 8.01
N GLY A 370 -29.04 18.70 7.11
CA GLY A 370 -29.41 20.04 6.65
C GLY A 370 -29.00 21.19 7.57
N LEU A 371 -28.46 20.94 8.77
CA LEU A 371 -27.96 21.97 9.67
C LEU A 371 -26.43 21.95 9.73
N CYS A 372 -25.80 23.05 9.32
CA CYS A 372 -24.35 23.17 9.34
C CYS A 372 -23.78 23.05 10.77
N VAL A 373 -22.64 22.38 10.87
CA VAL A 373 -21.77 22.42 12.06
C VAL A 373 -20.46 23.11 11.71
N THR A 374 -19.93 23.89 12.64
CA THR A 374 -18.64 24.58 12.46
C THR A 374 -17.70 24.14 13.56
N VAL A 375 -16.50 23.74 13.17
CA VAL A 375 -15.43 23.30 14.05
C VAL A 375 -14.32 24.34 14.01
N ASP A 376 -14.00 24.90 15.18
CA ASP A 376 -12.92 25.86 15.35
C ASP A 376 -11.59 25.15 15.68
N GLY A 377 -10.50 25.70 15.16
CA GLY A 377 -9.14 25.24 15.44
C GLY A 377 -8.11 26.27 15.02
N GLU A 378 -6.83 25.96 15.22
CA GLU A 378 -5.73 26.90 14.99
C GLU A 378 -5.63 27.37 13.53
N GLY A 379 -6.05 26.52 12.58
CA GLY A 379 -6.10 26.82 11.15
C GLY A 379 -7.29 27.69 10.71
N GLY A 380 -8.20 28.03 11.63
CA GLY A 380 -9.48 28.69 11.34
C GLY A 380 -10.66 27.71 11.22
N PRO A 381 -11.90 28.20 11.09
CA PRO A 381 -13.09 27.35 11.13
C PRO A 381 -13.20 26.43 9.90
N ILE A 382 -13.72 25.23 10.11
CA ILE A 382 -14.18 24.30 9.07
C ILE A 382 -15.67 24.07 9.27
N THR A 383 -16.47 24.39 8.25
CA THR A 383 -17.93 24.19 8.28
C THR A 383 -18.32 22.98 7.44
N ALA A 384 -19.12 22.08 8.04
CA ALA A 384 -19.66 20.90 7.39
C ALA A 384 -21.18 20.98 7.36
N LEU A 385 -21.78 20.73 6.19
CA LEU A 385 -23.22 20.52 6.03
C LEU A 385 -23.48 19.01 5.95
N PRO A 386 -24.14 18.40 6.95
CA PRO A 386 -24.56 17.00 6.87
C PRO A 386 -25.69 16.85 5.85
N VAL A 387 -25.54 15.91 4.93
CA VAL A 387 -26.48 15.64 3.83
C VAL A 387 -27.04 14.24 4.00
N LEU A 388 -28.36 14.10 4.09
CA LEU A 388 -29.03 12.80 4.23
C LEU A 388 -28.86 11.95 2.97
N GLN A 389 -28.56 10.66 3.15
CA GLN A 389 -28.38 9.67 2.09
C GLN A 389 -29.16 8.40 2.41
N GLU A 390 -29.51 7.64 1.38
CA GLU A 390 -30.12 6.32 1.53
C GLU A 390 -29.01 5.27 1.55
N HIS A 391 -29.05 4.34 2.50
CA HIS A 391 -28.07 3.26 2.62
C HIS A 391 -28.79 1.95 2.93
N GLY A 392 -29.34 1.33 1.88
CA GLY A 392 -30.17 0.13 1.99
C GLY A 392 -31.42 0.39 2.85
N ASP A 393 -31.54 -0.33 3.96
CA ASP A 393 -32.68 -0.22 4.88
C ASP A 393 -32.51 0.88 5.94
N ILE A 394 -31.37 1.57 5.95
CA ILE A 394 -31.08 2.68 6.87
C ILE A 394 -30.75 3.96 6.11
N CYS A 395 -30.62 5.06 6.85
CA CYS A 395 -30.07 6.31 6.32
C CYS A 395 -28.63 6.48 6.79
N SER A 396 -27.81 7.08 5.95
CA SER A 396 -26.46 7.56 6.32
C SER A 396 -26.36 9.07 6.09
N LEU A 397 -25.32 9.68 6.63
CA LEU A 397 -24.97 11.07 6.34
C LEU A 397 -23.73 11.12 5.45
N GLY A 398 -23.75 11.96 4.44
CA GLY A 398 -22.53 12.54 3.87
C GLY A 398 -22.32 13.95 4.35
N PHE A 399 -21.24 14.56 3.88
CA PHE A 399 -20.85 15.90 4.31
C PHE A 399 -20.43 16.75 3.12
N ARG A 400 -20.87 18.01 3.13
CA ARG A 400 -20.38 19.05 2.23
C ARG A 400 -19.53 20.06 3.01
N PHE A 401 -18.33 20.32 2.52
CA PHE A 401 -17.38 21.31 3.01
C PHE A 401 -17.14 22.33 1.88
N GLY A 402 -17.85 23.46 1.91
CA GLY A 402 -17.80 24.45 0.82
C GLY A 402 -18.21 23.84 -0.53
N ARG A 403 -17.25 23.64 -1.44
CA ARG A 403 -17.41 23.03 -2.77
C ARG A 403 -16.88 21.59 -2.86
N LEU A 404 -16.48 21.00 -1.74
CA LEU A 404 -16.20 19.57 -1.60
C LEU A 404 -17.43 18.85 -1.06
N ALA A 405 -17.79 17.71 -1.63
CA ALA A 405 -18.75 16.78 -1.03
C ALA A 405 -18.12 15.40 -0.84
N TYR A 406 -18.53 14.72 0.22
CA TYR A 406 -18.15 13.36 0.57
C TYR A 406 -19.40 12.53 0.86
N SER A 407 -19.54 11.43 0.12
CA SER A 407 -20.66 10.50 0.18
C SER A 407 -20.13 9.07 0.19
N CYS A 408 -20.01 8.47 1.37
CA CYS A 408 -19.72 7.05 1.51
C CYS A 408 -21.00 6.28 1.81
N ASP A 409 -21.00 4.97 1.54
CA ASP A 409 -22.06 4.05 1.93
C ASP A 409 -23.45 4.56 1.59
N LEU A 410 -23.74 4.64 0.28
CA LEU A 410 -25.05 5.08 -0.21
C LEU A 410 -25.57 4.24 -1.38
N SER A 411 -26.85 3.91 -1.34
CA SER A 411 -27.62 3.34 -2.45
C SER A 411 -28.50 4.38 -3.15
N GLY A 412 -28.58 5.60 -2.61
CA GLY A 412 -29.42 6.65 -3.15
C GLY A 412 -29.26 7.99 -2.45
N LEU A 413 -29.81 9.04 -3.06
CA LEU A 413 -29.90 10.37 -2.50
C LEU A 413 -31.36 10.81 -2.53
N PRO A 414 -31.96 11.15 -1.37
CA PRO A 414 -33.29 11.74 -1.33
C PRO A 414 -33.34 13.01 -2.20
N GLU A 415 -34.45 13.27 -2.88
CA GLU A 415 -34.56 14.43 -3.78
C GLU A 415 -34.31 15.76 -3.06
N ALA A 416 -34.70 15.85 -1.79
CA ALA A 416 -34.43 17.01 -0.93
C ALA A 416 -32.92 17.23 -0.66
N SER A 417 -32.10 16.18 -0.72
CA SER A 417 -30.65 16.23 -0.52
C SER A 417 -29.88 16.65 -1.76
N VAL A 418 -30.45 16.47 -2.97
CA VAL A 418 -29.77 16.75 -4.25
C VAL A 418 -29.34 18.22 -4.34
N GLY A 419 -30.18 19.14 -3.86
CA GLY A 419 -29.86 20.57 -3.83
C GLY A 419 -28.60 20.90 -3.01
N ALA A 420 -28.31 20.11 -1.97
CA ALA A 420 -27.11 20.29 -1.16
C ALA A 420 -25.82 19.96 -1.93
N LEU A 421 -25.88 19.25 -3.05
CA LEU A 421 -24.73 18.93 -3.90
C LEU A 421 -24.56 19.89 -5.09
N ALA A 422 -25.43 20.89 -5.24
CA ALA A 422 -25.33 21.84 -6.35
C ALA A 422 -24.05 22.69 -6.27
N GLY A 423 -23.33 22.80 -7.39
CA GLY A 423 -22.17 23.67 -7.55
C GLY A 423 -20.86 23.17 -6.92
N ILE A 424 -20.83 21.91 -6.46
CA ILE A 424 -19.60 21.28 -5.96
C ILE A 424 -18.54 21.17 -7.07
N GLU A 425 -17.29 21.37 -6.69
CA GLU A 425 -16.14 21.22 -7.55
C GLU A 425 -15.60 19.80 -7.47
N VAL A 426 -15.56 19.22 -6.27
CA VAL A 426 -15.09 17.86 -6.03
C VAL A 426 -16.17 17.06 -5.35
N TRP A 427 -16.45 15.86 -5.86
CA TRP A 427 -17.30 14.88 -5.19
C TRP A 427 -16.54 13.57 -4.97
N ILE A 428 -16.32 13.21 -3.71
CA ILE A 428 -15.82 11.89 -3.32
C ILE A 428 -17.05 11.02 -3.04
N VAL A 429 -17.26 9.95 -3.81
CA VAL A 429 -18.50 9.18 -3.83
C VAL A 429 -18.25 7.68 -3.86
N ASP A 430 -19.03 6.92 -3.09
CA ASP A 430 -18.99 5.45 -3.07
C ASP A 430 -19.30 4.83 -4.44
N ALA A 431 -18.57 3.77 -4.76
CA ALA A 431 -18.70 2.97 -5.98
C ALA A 431 -18.21 1.54 -5.72
N LEU A 432 -18.85 0.87 -4.75
CA LEU A 432 -18.41 -0.38 -4.15
C LEU A 432 -17.86 -1.41 -5.14
N ARG A 433 -18.60 -1.71 -6.22
CA ARG A 433 -18.25 -2.79 -7.16
C ARG A 433 -18.92 -2.60 -8.51
N TYR A 434 -18.59 -3.43 -9.50
CA TYR A 434 -19.25 -3.38 -10.81
C TYR A 434 -20.72 -3.81 -10.79
N ARG A 435 -21.08 -4.81 -9.97
CA ARG A 435 -22.46 -5.33 -9.90
C ARG A 435 -23.32 -4.47 -8.97
N PRO A 436 -24.60 -4.23 -9.31
CA PRO A 436 -25.54 -3.55 -8.41
C PRO A 436 -25.52 -4.12 -6.98
N HIS A 437 -25.68 -3.25 -6.00
CA HIS A 437 -25.72 -3.60 -4.58
C HIS A 437 -26.92 -2.92 -3.89
N PRO A 438 -27.63 -3.58 -2.98
CA PRO A 438 -28.84 -3.01 -2.37
C PRO A 438 -28.56 -1.77 -1.50
N SER A 439 -27.38 -1.69 -0.87
CA SER A 439 -27.01 -0.60 0.04
C SER A 439 -25.89 0.32 -0.46
N HIS A 440 -25.30 0.04 -1.62
CA HIS A 440 -24.17 0.82 -2.14
C HIS A 440 -24.34 1.05 -3.63
N PHE A 441 -23.78 2.16 -4.12
CA PHE A 441 -23.67 2.38 -5.55
C PHE A 441 -22.74 1.37 -6.17
N SER A 442 -23.15 0.82 -7.32
CA SER A 442 -22.19 0.25 -8.25
C SER A 442 -21.41 1.36 -8.96
N VAL A 443 -20.33 0.98 -9.66
CA VAL A 443 -19.59 1.91 -10.54
C VAL A 443 -20.54 2.59 -11.55
N GLU A 444 -21.52 1.85 -12.09
CA GLU A 444 -22.49 2.39 -13.04
C GLU A 444 -23.44 3.41 -12.37
N ASP A 445 -23.95 3.10 -11.18
CA ASP A 445 -24.82 4.00 -10.41
C ASP A 445 -24.08 5.31 -10.07
N ALA A 446 -22.84 5.20 -9.58
CA ALA A 446 -22.01 6.35 -9.26
C ALA A 446 -21.78 7.24 -10.50
N LEU A 447 -21.47 6.65 -11.66
CA LEU A 447 -21.29 7.40 -12.90
C LEU A 447 -22.58 8.08 -13.38
N ALA A 448 -23.73 7.42 -13.23
CA ALA A 448 -25.02 8.03 -13.56
C ALA A 448 -25.33 9.24 -12.67
N TRP A 449 -25.04 9.14 -11.36
CA TRP A 449 -25.18 10.26 -10.44
C TRP A 449 -24.17 11.38 -10.70
N ILE A 450 -22.91 11.06 -11.02
CA ILE A 450 -21.91 12.04 -11.43
C ILE A 450 -22.39 12.82 -12.66
N ALA A 451 -22.99 12.14 -13.64
CA ALA A 451 -23.56 12.79 -14.82
C ALA A 451 -24.75 13.71 -14.49
N ARG A 452 -25.52 13.40 -13.43
CA ARG A 452 -26.63 14.23 -12.93
C ARG A 452 -26.13 15.45 -12.14
N ILE A 453 -25.24 15.25 -11.18
CA ILE A 453 -24.73 16.30 -10.27
C ILE A 453 -23.71 17.21 -10.97
N LYS A 454 -22.94 16.67 -11.92
CA LYS A 454 -21.92 17.37 -12.71
C LYS A 454 -20.86 18.09 -11.85
N PRO A 455 -20.17 17.37 -10.94
CA PRO A 455 -19.02 17.94 -10.26
C PRO A 455 -17.91 18.26 -11.27
N GLY A 456 -17.02 19.20 -10.93
CA GLY A 456 -15.83 19.47 -11.74
C GLY A 456 -14.87 18.27 -11.80
N HIS A 457 -14.78 17.53 -10.70
CA HIS A 457 -13.98 16.31 -10.55
C HIS A 457 -14.69 15.33 -9.59
N ALA A 458 -14.67 14.04 -9.91
CA ALA A 458 -15.23 13.01 -9.04
C ALA A 458 -14.20 11.94 -8.68
N ILE A 459 -14.27 11.46 -7.45
CA ILE A 459 -13.35 10.45 -6.92
C ILE A 459 -14.19 9.29 -6.39
N LEU A 460 -13.95 8.10 -6.92
CA LEU A 460 -14.68 6.90 -6.53
C LEU A 460 -14.03 6.25 -5.30
N THR A 461 -14.77 6.07 -4.22
CA THR A 461 -14.30 5.50 -2.96
C THR A 461 -15.04 4.20 -2.59
N ASN A 462 -14.68 3.58 -1.46
CA ASN A 462 -15.29 2.36 -0.92
C ASN A 462 -15.17 1.16 -1.89
N LEU A 463 -14.13 1.19 -2.73
CA LEU A 463 -13.89 0.24 -3.80
C LEU A 463 -13.56 -1.16 -3.26
N HIS A 464 -14.32 -2.16 -3.69
CA HIS A 464 -14.08 -3.56 -3.38
C HIS A 464 -12.83 -4.09 -4.12
N ALA A 465 -12.28 -5.21 -3.65
CA ALA A 465 -10.99 -5.74 -4.11
C ALA A 465 -10.96 -6.17 -5.59
N ASP A 466 -12.12 -6.37 -6.22
CA ASP A 466 -12.24 -6.68 -7.66
C ASP A 466 -12.10 -5.45 -8.55
N LEU A 467 -12.09 -4.24 -7.98
CA LEU A 467 -11.85 -2.99 -8.69
C LEU A 467 -10.35 -2.64 -8.64
N ASP A 468 -9.59 -3.17 -9.60
CA ASP A 468 -8.20 -2.76 -9.82
C ASP A 468 -8.14 -1.28 -10.24
N TYR A 469 -7.31 -0.49 -9.56
CA TYR A 469 -7.14 0.93 -9.78
C TYR A 469 -6.75 1.27 -11.22
N ALA A 470 -5.76 0.58 -11.79
CA ALA A 470 -5.24 0.90 -13.11
C ALA A 470 -6.26 0.53 -14.19
N GLU A 471 -6.87 -0.66 -14.07
CA GLU A 471 -7.93 -1.09 -14.96
C GLU A 471 -9.13 -0.14 -14.90
N LEU A 472 -9.64 0.14 -13.70
CA LEU A 472 -10.77 1.04 -13.50
C LEU A 472 -10.47 2.43 -14.06
N ARG A 473 -9.28 2.98 -13.79
CA ARG A 473 -8.88 4.31 -14.31
C ARG A 473 -8.94 4.40 -15.83
N THR A 474 -8.63 3.32 -16.56
CA THR A 474 -8.73 3.31 -18.04
C THR A 474 -10.16 3.30 -18.57
N LYS A 475 -11.14 2.87 -17.75
CA LYS A 475 -12.55 2.78 -18.12
C LYS A 475 -13.35 4.01 -17.69
N LEU A 476 -12.83 4.81 -16.76
CA LEU A 476 -13.51 5.97 -16.21
C LEU A 476 -13.40 7.20 -17.13
N PRO A 477 -14.40 8.11 -17.13
CA PRO A 477 -14.28 9.40 -17.80
C PRO A 477 -13.08 10.22 -17.29
N PRO A 478 -12.52 11.15 -18.08
CA PRO A 478 -11.31 11.88 -17.70
C PRO A 478 -11.38 12.62 -16.35
N HIS A 479 -12.56 13.14 -16.00
CA HIS A 479 -12.85 13.88 -14.76
C HIS A 479 -13.23 12.97 -13.57
N VAL A 480 -13.12 11.65 -13.72
CA VAL A 480 -13.42 10.68 -12.67
C VAL A 480 -12.21 9.79 -12.43
N GLU A 481 -11.76 9.66 -11.18
CA GLU A 481 -10.67 8.75 -10.82
C GLU A 481 -11.00 7.86 -9.62
N PRO A 482 -10.41 6.67 -9.50
CA PRO A 482 -10.54 5.86 -8.30
C PRO A 482 -9.73 6.48 -7.14
N ALA A 483 -10.21 6.33 -5.91
CA ALA A 483 -9.44 6.65 -4.71
C ALA A 483 -8.38 5.58 -4.43
N PHE A 484 -7.40 5.95 -3.60
CA PHE A 484 -6.44 5.05 -2.98
C PHE A 484 -5.99 5.59 -1.62
N ASP A 485 -5.45 4.72 -0.77
CA ASP A 485 -4.94 5.08 0.55
C ASP A 485 -3.91 6.23 0.46
N GLY A 486 -4.19 7.33 1.16
CA GLY A 486 -3.30 8.50 1.20
C GLY A 486 -3.45 9.48 0.03
N LEU A 487 -4.48 9.33 -0.83
CA LEU A 487 -4.85 10.35 -1.82
C LEU A 487 -5.07 11.71 -1.13
N LYS A 488 -4.40 12.77 -1.61
CA LYS A 488 -4.50 14.13 -1.08
C LYS A 488 -4.97 15.08 -2.16
N LEU A 489 -5.88 15.97 -1.80
CA LEU A 489 -6.40 17.04 -2.65
C LEU A 489 -6.13 18.39 -1.97
N VAL A 490 -5.68 19.37 -2.76
CA VAL A 490 -5.53 20.75 -2.28
C VAL A 490 -6.59 21.58 -2.98
N MET A 491 -7.50 22.15 -2.18
CA MET A 491 -8.54 23.04 -2.69
C MET A 491 -8.19 24.50 -2.35
N PRO A 492 -8.45 25.45 -3.26
CA PRO A 492 -8.26 26.86 -2.97
C PRO A 492 -9.18 27.31 -1.82
N GLU A 493 -8.74 28.27 -1.01
CA GLU A 493 -9.47 28.69 0.20
C GLU A 493 -10.92 29.12 -0.09
N ALA A 494 -11.16 29.78 -1.23
CA ALA A 494 -12.49 30.17 -1.69
C ALA A 494 -13.44 29.00 -2.00
N ALA A 495 -12.94 27.77 -2.05
CA ALA A 495 -13.72 26.57 -2.26
C ALA A 495 -14.09 25.83 -0.96
N LEU A 496 -13.54 26.23 0.20
CA LEU A 496 -13.88 25.68 1.52
C LEU A 496 -14.56 26.70 2.45
N ALA A 497 -14.49 27.99 2.11
CA ALA A 497 -15.31 29.06 2.68
C ALA A 497 -16.76 28.98 2.15
#